data_AF-A0A225WL08-F1
#
_entry.id   AF-A0A225WL08-F1
#
_cell.length_a   1.000
_cell.length_b   1.000
_cell.length_c   1.000
_cell.angle_alpha   90.00
_cell.angle_beta   90.00
_cell.angle_gamma   90.00
#
_symmetry.space_group_name_H-M   'P 1'
#
loop_
_entity.id
_entity.type
_entity.pdbx_description
1 polymer ?
#
loop_
_entity_poly.entity_id
_entity_poly.type
_entity_poly.pdbx_seq_one_letter_code
_entity_poly.pdbx_strand_id
1 'polypeptide(L)'
;MTGTRFTVDSDGDMEMSIPHPIFELIKAPELTSWEHAALIEWHHEWERHVEKIKHRCSTTGETYENVVATVKGSVRQQTLKNMAKYVLKKPITSVTDADIMGAVETRRRMLKNKFVPDVTSLLCANLRMNFIY
;
A
#
# COMPACT_ATOMS: atom_id res chain seq x y z
N MET A 1 27.28 -42.25 12.42
CA MET A 1 27.58 -41.10 11.55
C MET A 1 26.64 -41.19 10.37
N THR A 2 25.56 -40.40 10.37
CA THR A 2 24.56 -40.38 9.28
C THR A 2 25.11 -39.53 8.14
N GLY A 3 25.65 -40.18 7.11
CA GLY A 3 26.12 -39.52 5.90
C GLY A 3 24.94 -38.96 5.10
N THR A 4 25.00 -37.67 4.84
CA THR A 4 24.09 -36.98 3.92
C THR A 4 24.25 -37.61 2.53
N ARG A 5 23.19 -38.28 2.05
CA ARG A 5 23.17 -38.95 0.75
C ARG A 5 22.91 -37.87 -0.31
N PHE A 6 23.93 -37.48 -1.07
CA PHE A 6 23.77 -36.57 -2.19
C PHE A 6 23.38 -37.36 -3.44
N THR A 7 22.39 -36.86 -4.20
CA THR A 7 22.04 -37.41 -5.51
C THR A 7 23.01 -36.87 -6.55
N VAL A 8 23.43 -37.74 -7.45
CA VAL A 8 24.44 -37.49 -8.46
C VAL A 8 23.80 -37.86 -9.80
N ASP A 9 23.97 -37.02 -10.81
CA ASP A 9 23.43 -37.27 -12.14
C ASP A 9 24.26 -38.30 -12.92
N SER A 10 23.89 -38.52 -14.18
CA SER A 10 24.52 -39.54 -15.04
C SER A 10 25.97 -39.21 -15.41
N ASP A 11 26.37 -37.93 -15.29
CA ASP A 11 27.69 -37.43 -15.64
C ASP A 11 28.61 -37.34 -14.40
N GLY A 12 28.09 -37.69 -13.21
CA GLY A 12 28.84 -37.63 -11.96
C GLY A 12 28.77 -36.28 -11.26
N ASP A 13 27.96 -35.36 -11.78
CA ASP A 13 27.79 -34.04 -11.20
C ASP A 13 26.74 -34.10 -10.08
N MET A 14 26.97 -33.28 -9.06
CA MET A 14 26.05 -33.14 -7.94
C MET A 14 24.76 -32.52 -8.48
N GLU A 15 23.63 -33.18 -8.28
CA GLU A 15 22.34 -32.66 -8.69
C GLU A 15 22.01 -31.44 -7.81
N MET A 16 22.26 -30.24 -8.35
CA MET A 16 22.04 -29.00 -7.63
C MET A 16 20.55 -28.81 -7.42
N SER A 17 20.09 -28.99 -6.19
CA SER A 17 18.73 -28.60 -5.81
C SER A 17 18.58 -27.11 -6.12
N ILE A 18 17.53 -26.73 -6.84
CA ILE A 18 17.21 -25.31 -7.06
C ILE A 18 17.18 -24.65 -5.68
N PRO A 19 18.04 -23.65 -5.41
CA PRO A 19 18.09 -23.04 -4.10
C PRO A 19 16.70 -22.47 -3.79
N HIS A 20 16.14 -22.86 -2.65
CA HIS A 20 14.89 -22.29 -2.16
C HIS A 20 15.05 -20.77 -2.14
N PRO A 21 14.20 -20.00 -2.83
CA PRO A 21 14.38 -18.56 -2.87
C PRO A 21 14.28 -17.99 -1.45
N ILE A 22 15.31 -17.25 -1.03
CA ILE A 22 15.29 -16.51 0.22
C ILE A 22 14.40 -15.28 -0.02
N PHE A 23 13.12 -15.38 0.30
CA PHE A 23 12.23 -14.23 0.19
C PHE A 23 12.42 -13.32 1.41
N GLU A 24 12.79 -12.06 1.16
CA GLU A 24 12.68 -11.01 2.17
C GLU A 24 11.24 -10.96 2.70
N LEU A 25 11.09 -10.85 4.02
CA LEU A 25 9.78 -10.66 4.64
C LEU A 25 9.21 -9.31 4.19
N ILE A 26 8.32 -9.33 3.20
CA ILE A 26 7.60 -8.15 2.73
C ILE A 26 6.61 -7.71 3.81
N LYS A 27 7.04 -6.81 4.70
CA LYS A 27 6.21 -6.28 5.78
C LYS A 27 5.22 -5.23 5.24
N ALA A 28 3.99 -5.24 5.74
CA ALA A 28 3.02 -4.18 5.49
C ALA A 28 3.42 -2.90 6.25
N PRO A 29 3.23 -1.71 5.65
CA PRO A 29 3.47 -0.44 6.35
C PRO A 29 2.48 -0.26 7.50
N GLU A 30 2.92 0.37 8.59
CA GLU A 30 2.05 0.65 9.73
C GLU A 30 1.54 2.09 9.66
N LEU A 31 0.22 2.30 9.60
CA LEU A 31 -0.37 3.63 9.70
C LEU A 31 -0.39 4.08 11.16
N THR A 32 0.61 4.87 11.54
CA THR A 32 0.83 5.30 12.94
C THR A 32 0.15 6.63 13.28
N SER A 33 -0.09 7.50 12.29
CA SER A 33 -0.67 8.84 12.48
C SER A 33 -1.76 9.12 11.45
N TRP A 34 -2.72 9.98 11.81
CA TRP A 34 -3.77 10.45 10.90
C TRP A 34 -3.43 11.82 10.27
N GLU A 35 -2.19 12.30 10.41
CA GLU A 35 -1.70 13.50 9.75
C GLU A 35 -1.61 13.33 8.22
N HIS A 36 -1.74 14.43 7.48
CA HIS A 36 -1.79 14.35 6.02
C HIS A 36 -0.50 13.79 5.39
N ALA A 37 0.67 14.22 5.88
CA ALA A 37 1.96 13.71 5.40
C ALA A 37 2.09 12.20 5.64
N ALA A 38 1.77 11.74 6.85
CA ALA A 38 1.77 10.33 7.20
C ALA A 38 0.81 9.51 6.32
N LEU A 39 -0.33 10.07 5.93
CA LEU A 39 -1.29 9.39 5.04
C LEU A 39 -0.80 9.28 3.60
N ILE A 40 -0.10 10.29 3.08
CA ILE A 40 0.51 10.24 1.75
C ILE A 40 1.62 9.17 1.73
N GLU A 41 2.51 9.22 2.72
CA GLU A 41 3.63 8.30 2.84
C GLU A 41 3.12 6.86 2.98
N TRP A 42 2.24 6.61 3.94
CA TRP A 42 1.65 5.29 4.15
C TRP A 42 0.93 4.77 2.90
N HIS A 43 0.20 5.62 2.15
CA HIS A 43 -0.46 5.18 0.92
C HIS A 43 0.54 4.74 -0.15
N HIS A 44 1.62 5.49 -0.35
CA HIS A 44 2.66 5.12 -1.31
C HIS A 44 3.38 3.83 -0.88
N GLU A 45 3.65 3.66 0.42
CA GLU A 45 4.22 2.42 0.95
C GLU A 45 3.27 1.24 0.81
N TRP A 46 1.96 1.47 0.98
CA TRP A 46 0.93 0.46 0.82
C TRP A 46 0.84 -0.02 -0.64
N GLU A 47 0.87 0.89 -1.60
CA GLU A 47 0.92 0.55 -3.04
C GLU A 47 2.17 -0.26 -3.38
N ARG A 48 3.34 0.13 -2.85
CA ARG A 48 4.59 -0.63 -3.01
C ARG A 48 4.51 -2.01 -2.37
N HIS A 49 3.89 -2.14 -1.19
CA HIS A 49 3.68 -3.42 -0.53
C HIS A 49 2.83 -4.34 -1.39
N VAL A 50 1.67 -3.85 -1.87
CA VAL A 50 0.77 -4.60 -2.75
C VAL A 50 1.50 -5.09 -4.00
N GLU A 51 2.31 -4.23 -4.64
CA GLU A 51 3.05 -4.60 -5.84
C GLU A 51 4.11 -5.68 -5.57
N LYS A 52 4.85 -5.57 -4.47
CA LYS A 52 5.80 -6.60 -4.05
C LYS A 52 5.13 -7.94 -3.77
N ILE A 53 3.96 -7.93 -3.13
CA ILE A 53 3.20 -9.16 -2.86
C ILE A 53 2.72 -9.79 -4.16
N LYS A 54 2.18 -9.01 -5.11
CA LYS A 54 1.80 -9.52 -6.45
C LYS A 54 2.97 -10.15 -7.19
N HIS A 55 4.14 -9.50 -7.16
CA HIS A 55 5.34 -10.04 -7.79
C HIS A 55 5.78 -11.36 -7.16
N ARG A 56 5.75 -11.46 -5.81
CA ARG A 56 6.03 -12.71 -5.11
C ARG A 56 5.05 -13.80 -5.53
N CYS A 57 3.74 -13.54 -5.47
CA CYS A 57 2.70 -14.49 -5.87
C CYS A 57 2.88 -14.99 -7.32
N SER A 58 3.31 -14.11 -8.23
CA SER A 58 3.64 -14.50 -9.62
C SER A 58 4.83 -15.44 -9.72
N THR A 59 5.76 -15.39 -8.76
CA THR A 59 6.98 -16.23 -8.74
C THR A 59 6.74 -17.54 -7.99
N THR A 60 5.97 -17.51 -6.90
CA THR A 60 5.73 -18.65 -6.00
C THR A 60 4.48 -19.45 -6.35
N GLY A 61 3.55 -18.88 -7.11
CA GLY A 61 2.23 -19.45 -7.34
C GLY A 61 1.27 -19.32 -6.16
N GLU A 62 1.62 -18.52 -5.14
CA GLU A 62 0.75 -18.27 -3.99
C GLU A 62 -0.49 -17.45 -4.38
N THR A 63 -1.62 -17.71 -3.73
CA THR A 63 -2.86 -16.91 -3.89
C THR A 63 -2.72 -15.56 -3.19
N TYR A 64 -2.84 -14.46 -3.94
CA TYR A 64 -2.65 -13.09 -3.45
C TYR A 64 -3.49 -12.75 -2.22
N GLU A 65 -4.77 -13.15 -2.22
CA GLU A 65 -5.73 -12.86 -1.16
C GLU A 65 -5.33 -13.47 0.19
N ASN A 66 -4.61 -14.58 0.16
CA ASN A 66 -4.15 -15.27 1.37
C ASN A 66 -2.90 -14.62 1.98
N VAL A 67 -2.23 -13.78 1.20
CA VAL A 67 -0.85 -13.38 1.43
C VAL A 67 -0.72 -11.88 1.69
N VAL A 68 -1.57 -11.08 1.06
CA VAL A 68 -1.62 -9.62 1.30
C VAL A 68 -2.14 -9.33 2.72
N ALA A 69 -1.53 -8.36 3.38
CA ALA A 69 -2.08 -7.85 4.64
C ALA A 69 -3.44 -7.19 4.41
N THR A 70 -4.29 -7.19 5.44
CA THR A 70 -5.51 -6.36 5.42
C THR A 70 -5.15 -4.91 5.67
N VAL A 71 -5.89 -3.98 5.05
CA VAL A 71 -5.73 -2.55 5.32
C VAL A 71 -5.97 -2.29 6.80
N LYS A 72 -7.01 -2.88 7.40
CA LYS A 72 -7.27 -2.79 8.83
C LYS A 72 -6.13 -3.31 9.70
N GLY A 73 -5.48 -4.40 9.29
CA GLY A 73 -4.32 -4.99 9.98
C GLY A 73 -3.06 -4.13 9.90
N SER A 74 -2.99 -3.25 8.91
CA SER A 74 -1.88 -2.30 8.71
C SER A 74 -2.04 -0.98 9.48
N VAL A 75 -3.16 -0.78 10.19
CA VAL A 75 -3.39 0.43 10.99
C VAL A 75 -3.04 0.19 12.45
N ARG A 76 -2.23 1.07 13.04
CA ARG A 76 -1.93 1.03 14.48
C ARG A 76 -3.22 1.04 15.29
N GLN A 77 -3.31 0.19 16.31
CA GLN A 77 -4.54 0.02 17.10
C GLN A 77 -5.11 1.33 17.65
N GLN A 78 -4.25 2.22 18.17
CA GLN A 78 -4.69 3.52 18.70
C GLN A 78 -5.24 4.43 17.58
N THR A 79 -4.59 4.43 16.42
CA THR A 79 -5.01 5.19 15.23
C THR A 79 -6.33 4.66 14.71
N LEU A 80 -6.50 3.33 14.65
CA LEU A 80 -7.74 2.68 14.24
C LEU A 80 -8.90 3.03 15.19
N LYS A 81 -8.67 3.02 16.51
CA LYS A 81 -9.66 3.45 17.52
C LYS A 81 -10.11 4.90 17.28
N ASN A 82 -9.16 5.80 17.06
CA ASN A 82 -9.44 7.21 16.80
C ASN A 82 -10.19 7.41 15.48
N MET A 83 -9.77 6.74 14.40
CA MET A 83 -10.44 6.79 13.11
C MET A 83 -11.88 6.26 13.19
N ALA A 84 -12.09 5.11 13.82
CA ALA A 84 -13.42 4.52 13.98
C ALA A 84 -14.38 5.46 14.70
N LYS A 85 -13.92 6.10 15.79
CA LYS A 85 -14.72 7.01 16.61
C LYS A 85 -14.99 8.35 15.91
N TYR A 86 -13.94 9.02 15.42
CA TYR A 86 -14.03 10.42 15.00
C TYR A 86 -14.22 10.61 13.50
N VAL A 87 -13.71 9.70 12.68
CA VAL A 87 -13.74 9.81 11.21
C VAL A 87 -14.89 9.00 10.64
N LEU A 88 -14.93 7.70 10.95
CA LEU A 88 -15.90 6.76 10.39
C LEU A 88 -17.22 6.71 11.15
N LYS A 89 -17.24 7.21 12.40
CA LYS A 89 -18.41 7.23 13.30
C LYS A 89 -19.12 5.87 13.40
N LYS A 90 -18.34 4.79 13.49
CA LYS A 90 -18.85 3.42 13.54
C LYS A 90 -18.06 2.56 14.53
N PRO A 91 -18.62 1.46 15.08
CA PRO A 91 -17.89 0.59 15.97
C PRO A 91 -16.71 -0.08 15.24
N ILE A 92 -15.58 -0.26 15.93
CA ILE A 92 -14.34 -0.83 15.38
C ILE A 92 -14.56 -2.21 14.74
N THR A 93 -15.49 -3.00 15.28
CA THR A 93 -15.88 -4.31 14.75
C THR A 93 -16.50 -4.21 13.35
N SER A 94 -17.24 -3.14 13.06
CA SER A 94 -17.87 -2.87 11.76
C SER A 94 -16.96 -2.18 10.74
N VAL A 95 -15.77 -1.73 11.15
CA VAL A 95 -14.82 -1.08 10.23
C VAL A 95 -14.24 -2.10 9.27
N THR A 96 -14.39 -1.83 7.97
CA THR A 96 -13.84 -2.62 6.88
C THR A 96 -12.60 -1.96 6.27
N ASP A 97 -11.83 -2.74 5.51
CA ASP A 97 -10.68 -2.23 4.75
C ASP A 97 -11.07 -1.13 3.78
N ALA A 98 -12.24 -1.27 3.12
CA ALA A 98 -12.78 -0.28 2.20
C ALA A 98 -13.09 1.06 2.90
N ASP A 99 -13.60 1.01 4.12
CA ASP A 99 -13.87 2.22 4.91
C ASP A 99 -12.59 3.00 5.22
N ILE A 100 -11.54 2.28 5.61
CA ILE A 100 -10.25 2.86 5.95
C ILE A 100 -9.63 3.47 4.70
N MET A 101 -9.56 2.71 3.61
CA MET A 101 -8.97 3.17 2.35
C MET A 101 -9.73 4.36 1.77
N GLY A 102 -11.07 4.34 1.83
CA GLY A 102 -11.90 5.47 1.42
C GLY A 102 -11.64 6.73 2.24
N ALA A 103 -11.48 6.61 3.56
CA ALA A 103 -11.15 7.73 4.43
C ALA A 103 -9.75 8.30 4.17
N VAL A 104 -8.76 7.43 3.93
CA VAL A 104 -7.38 7.82 3.57
C VAL A 104 -7.40 8.63 2.28
N GLU A 105 -8.03 8.11 1.23
CA GLU A 105 -8.05 8.77 -0.09
C GLU A 105 -8.83 10.10 -0.06
N THR A 106 -9.94 10.15 0.66
CA THR A 106 -10.70 11.40 0.86
C THR A 106 -9.83 12.46 1.52
N ARG A 107 -9.10 12.12 2.60
CA ARG A 107 -8.23 13.06 3.32
C ARG A 107 -7.01 13.47 2.50
N ARG A 108 -6.48 12.57 1.68
CA ARG A 108 -5.39 12.87 0.72
C ARG A 108 -5.83 13.87 -0.35
N ARG A 109 -7.07 13.77 -0.84
CA ARG A 109 -7.62 14.68 -1.86
C ARG A 109 -8.01 16.06 -1.31
N MET A 110 -8.51 16.12 -0.07
CA MET A 110 -9.07 17.36 0.50
C MET A 110 -8.10 18.55 0.58
N LEU A 111 -6.78 18.33 0.66
CA LEU A 111 -5.80 19.42 0.75
C LEU A 111 -5.35 19.95 -0.61
N LYS A 112 -5.35 19.13 -1.68
CA LYS A 112 -4.94 19.59 -3.02
C LYS A 112 -6.00 20.46 -3.72
N ASN A 113 -7.28 20.32 -3.40
CA ASN A 113 -8.37 20.99 -4.12
C ASN A 113 -8.92 22.27 -3.46
N LYS A 114 -8.53 22.61 -2.22
CA LYS A 114 -9.10 23.78 -1.52
C LYS A 114 -8.22 25.02 -1.52
N PHE A 115 -6.93 24.90 -1.88
CA PHE A 115 -5.98 26.02 -1.77
C PHE A 115 -5.26 26.40 -3.06
N VAL A 116 -5.26 25.54 -4.08
CA VAL A 116 -4.68 25.87 -5.38
C VAL A 116 -5.83 25.93 -6.38
N PRO A 117 -6.37 27.12 -6.71
CA PRO A 117 -7.26 27.24 -7.85
C PRO A 117 -6.50 26.77 -9.10
N ASP A 118 -7.18 26.06 -9.99
CA ASP A 118 -6.63 25.75 -11.31
C ASP A 118 -6.09 27.04 -11.93
N VAL A 119 -4.77 27.08 -12.15
CA VAL A 119 -4.06 28.27 -12.63
C VAL A 119 -4.62 28.71 -13.97
N THR A 120 -5.07 27.75 -14.79
CA THR A 120 -5.71 28.00 -16.09
C THR A 120 -7.04 28.73 -15.89
N SER A 121 -7.90 28.21 -15.02
CA SER A 121 -9.18 28.84 -14.67
C SER A 121 -9.01 30.22 -14.02
N LEU A 122 -8.02 30.39 -13.13
CA LEU A 122 -7.72 31.67 -12.50
C LEU A 122 -7.23 32.70 -13.53
N LEU A 123 -6.37 32.29 -14.45
CA LEU A 123 -5.83 33.15 -15.51
C LEU A 123 -6.94 33.59 -16.47
N CYS A 124 -7.79 32.65 -16.92
CA CYS A 124 -8.93 32.96 -17.79
C CYS A 124 -9.97 33.87 -17.11
N ALA A 125 -10.19 33.72 -15.80
CA ALA A 125 -11.13 34.57 -15.07
C ALA A 125 -10.61 36.01 -14.85
N ASN A 126 -9.28 36.20 -14.76
CA ASN A 126 -8.69 37.50 -14.42
C ASN A 126 -8.09 38.25 -15.62
N LEU A 127 -7.82 37.58 -16.75
CA LEU A 127 -7.42 38.25 -17.98
C LEU A 127 -8.64 38.86 -18.68
N ARG A 128 -8.90 40.14 -18.42
CA ARG A 128 -9.75 40.96 -19.29
C ARG A 128 -8.96 41.37 -20.51
N MET A 129 -9.06 40.60 -21.58
CA MET A 129 -8.51 40.94 -22.89
C MET A 129 -9.38 42.03 -23.52
N ASN A 130 -9.13 43.30 -23.18
CA ASN A 130 -9.74 44.43 -23.86
C ASN A 130 -9.05 44.60 -25.22
N PHE A 131 -9.52 43.91 -26.25
CA PHE A 131 -9.17 44.27 -27.63
C PHE A 131 -9.95 45.53 -28.00
N ILE A 132 -9.27 46.68 -27.96
CA ILE A 132 -9.74 47.90 -28.59
C ILE A 132 -9.21 47.83 -30.03
N TYR A 133 -10.13 47.69 -31.01
CA TYR A 133 -9.86 47.89 -32.43
C TYR A 133 -10.06 49.36 -32.78
#